data_AF-A0A2H9QDL3-F1
#
_entry.id   AF-A0A2H9QDL3-F1
#
_cell.length_a   1.000
_cell.length_b   1.000
_cell.length_c   1.000
_cell.angle_alpha   90.00
_cell.angle_beta   90.00
_cell.angle_gamma   90.00
#
_symmetry.space_group_name_H-M   'P 1'
#
loop_
_entity.id
_entity.type
_entity.pdbx_description
1 polymer ?
#
loop_
_entity_poly.entity_id
_entity_poly.type
_entity_poly.pdbx_seq_one_letter_code
_entity_poly.pdbx_strand_id
1 'polypeptide(L)'
;EFEPVLPGSQIALNYSNAIATALKKLSAPENLLVGASSVHPDDDSMCGGGVNLLLFAAGKSAFVQLVFDSNGIVPEFRNRLVAVLQERVRRSFSGDILCEICTTDTHEKNVKKGVVNALGAGNSESTGKLEKLALKLFDEAVANLSEAESGMAVEKFTFKAIGKENMERMMLAISTSLTYVKILGASILVALVLGLIALSVL
;
A
#
# COMPACT_ATOMS: atom_id res chain seq x y z
N GLU A 1 -14.47 24.64 16.96
CA GLU A 1 -13.62 23.46 16.75
C GLU A 1 -13.95 22.85 15.39
N PHE A 2 -12.97 22.47 14.59
CA PHE A 2 -13.20 21.70 13.37
C PHE A 2 -13.32 20.22 13.78
N GLU A 3 -14.50 19.65 13.63
CA GLU A 3 -14.67 18.20 13.77
C GLU A 3 -13.94 17.51 12.61
N PRO A 4 -12.95 16.64 12.88
CA PRO A 4 -12.26 15.92 11.82
C PRO A 4 -13.24 14.96 11.15
N VAL A 5 -13.32 15.02 9.82
CA VAL A 5 -14.11 14.08 9.03
C VAL A 5 -13.42 12.73 9.07
N LEU A 6 -13.91 11.84 9.94
CA LEU A 6 -13.35 10.50 10.08
C LEU A 6 -13.74 9.63 8.87
N PRO A 7 -12.86 8.73 8.41
CA PRO A 7 -13.21 7.71 7.43
C PRO A 7 -14.44 6.91 7.87
N GLY A 8 -15.44 6.78 6.99
CA GLY A 8 -16.70 6.10 7.31
C GLY A 8 -17.73 6.93 8.09
N SER A 9 -17.43 8.17 8.46
CA SER A 9 -18.41 9.10 9.04
C SER A 9 -19.52 9.45 8.03
N GLN A 10 -20.70 9.82 8.52
CA GLN A 10 -21.81 10.26 7.67
C GLN A 10 -21.41 11.45 6.78
N ILE A 11 -20.54 12.33 7.28
CA ILE A 11 -20.01 13.47 6.52
C ILE A 11 -19.15 12.98 5.34
N ALA A 12 -18.21 12.05 5.58
CA ALA A 12 -17.40 11.44 4.52
C ALA A 12 -18.27 10.75 3.45
N LEU A 13 -19.31 10.04 3.89
CA LEU A 13 -20.25 9.37 2.99
C LEU A 13 -21.08 10.36 2.16
N ASN A 14 -21.52 11.47 2.76
CA ASN A 14 -22.24 12.52 2.04
C ASN A 14 -21.36 13.13 0.95
N TYR A 15 -20.08 13.38 1.22
CA TYR A 15 -19.12 13.84 0.21
C TYR A 15 -18.95 12.82 -0.92
N SER A 16 -18.77 11.53 -0.60
CA SER A 16 -18.64 10.48 -1.60
C SER A 16 -19.88 10.39 -2.51
N ASN A 17 -21.08 10.51 -1.94
CA ASN A 17 -22.33 10.50 -2.70
C ASN A 17 -22.49 11.75 -3.58
N ALA A 18 -22.10 12.92 -3.07
CA ALA A 18 -22.13 14.16 -3.82
C ALA A 18 -21.19 14.10 -5.03
N ILE A 19 -19.98 13.57 -4.84
CA ILE A 19 -19.00 13.34 -5.92
C ILE A 19 -19.59 12.37 -6.95
N ALA A 20 -20.11 11.21 -6.52
CA ALA A 20 -20.72 10.25 -7.43
C ALA A 20 -21.89 10.85 -8.23
N THR A 21 -22.69 11.72 -7.62
CA THR A 21 -23.80 12.42 -8.29
C THR A 21 -23.31 13.46 -9.29
N ALA A 22 -22.25 14.18 -8.97
CA ALA A 22 -21.63 15.14 -9.88
C ALA A 22 -21.02 14.42 -11.09
N LEU A 23 -20.35 13.30 -10.89
CA LEU A 23 -19.74 12.50 -11.95
C LEU A 23 -20.77 11.93 -12.93
N LYS A 24 -21.98 11.58 -12.46
CA LYS A 24 -23.09 11.15 -13.35
C LYS A 24 -23.55 12.21 -14.35
N LYS A 25 -23.27 13.49 -14.10
CA LYS A 25 -23.65 14.60 -14.99
C LYS A 25 -22.63 14.85 -16.09
N LEU A 26 -21.47 14.22 -16.02
CA LEU A 26 -20.47 14.29 -17.08
C LEU A 26 -20.95 13.40 -18.23
N SER A 27 -20.94 13.95 -19.45
CA SER A 27 -21.16 13.16 -20.66
C SER A 27 -20.08 12.08 -20.74
N ALA A 28 -20.48 10.84 -21.05
CA ALA A 28 -19.54 9.74 -21.23
C ALA A 28 -18.50 10.15 -22.29
N PRO A 29 -17.20 10.03 -22.01
CA PRO A 29 -16.20 10.24 -23.04
C PRO A 29 -16.42 9.23 -24.18
N GLU A 30 -16.24 9.68 -25.42
CA GLU A 30 -16.19 8.78 -26.56
C GLU A 30 -15.05 7.77 -26.33
N ASN A 31 -15.42 6.49 -26.28
CA ASN A 31 -14.56 5.31 -26.28
C ASN A 31 -13.40 5.35 -25.27
N LEU A 32 -13.72 5.09 -23.99
CA LEU A 32 -12.70 4.83 -22.98
C LEU A 32 -11.93 3.56 -23.35
N LEU A 33 -10.63 3.69 -23.52
CA LEU A 33 -9.72 2.57 -23.71
C LEU A 33 -8.94 2.35 -22.41
N VAL A 34 -8.75 1.09 -22.04
CA VAL A 34 -7.94 0.69 -20.90
C VAL A 34 -6.89 -0.31 -21.34
N GLY A 35 -5.66 -0.09 -20.89
CA GLY A 35 -4.53 -0.97 -21.06
C GLY A 35 -3.93 -1.28 -19.70
N ALA A 36 -3.54 -2.54 -19.48
CA ALA A 36 -2.95 -2.98 -18.23
C ALA A 36 -1.68 -3.81 -18.51
N SER A 37 -0.72 -3.70 -17.60
CA SER A 37 0.47 -4.53 -17.59
C SER A 37 0.95 -4.73 -16.16
N SER A 38 1.55 -5.88 -15.90
CA SER A 38 2.08 -6.19 -14.58
C SER A 38 3.31 -7.08 -14.68
N VAL A 39 4.19 -6.95 -13.69
CA VAL A 39 5.41 -7.74 -13.60
C VAL A 39 5.84 -7.88 -12.16
N HIS A 40 6.43 -9.02 -11.82
CA HIS A 40 7.03 -9.25 -10.52
C HIS A 40 8.56 -9.29 -10.69
N PRO A 41 9.26 -8.14 -10.55
CA PRO A 41 10.70 -8.11 -10.72
C PRO A 41 11.38 -8.74 -9.51
N ASP A 42 12.53 -9.37 -9.77
CA ASP A 42 13.43 -9.84 -8.71
C ASP A 42 14.19 -8.65 -8.12
N ASP A 43 13.53 -7.92 -7.21
CA ASP A 43 14.06 -6.73 -6.53
C ASP A 43 13.73 -6.76 -5.04
N ASP A 44 14.74 -6.52 -4.19
CA ASP A 44 14.62 -6.57 -2.74
C ASP A 44 13.63 -5.54 -2.16
N SER A 45 13.35 -4.46 -2.89
CA SER A 45 12.38 -3.42 -2.50
C SER A 45 10.93 -3.76 -2.84
N MET A 46 10.65 -4.79 -3.65
CA MET A 46 9.30 -5.18 -4.07
C MET A 46 8.68 -6.29 -3.20
N CYS A 47 7.43 -6.11 -2.79
CA CYS A 47 6.60 -7.12 -2.11
C CYS A 47 5.85 -8.01 -3.12
N GLY A 48 5.01 -8.94 -2.64
CA GLY A 48 4.32 -9.96 -3.42
C GLY A 48 3.51 -9.44 -4.62
N GLY A 49 2.97 -8.23 -4.53
CA GLY A 49 2.14 -7.59 -5.56
C GLY A 49 2.91 -7.04 -6.77
N GLY A 50 4.24 -6.97 -6.71
CA GLY A 50 5.08 -6.53 -7.82
C GLY A 50 4.79 -5.11 -8.30
N VAL A 51 4.84 -4.90 -9.61
CA VAL A 51 4.61 -3.60 -10.26
C VAL A 51 3.46 -3.73 -11.24
N ASN A 52 2.48 -2.84 -11.11
CA ASN A 52 1.26 -2.83 -11.90
C ASN A 52 1.08 -1.45 -12.55
N LEU A 53 0.77 -1.42 -13.84
CA LEU A 53 0.46 -0.20 -14.57
C LEU A 53 -0.93 -0.31 -15.17
N LEU A 54 -1.72 0.75 -14.95
CA LEU A 54 -3.00 0.98 -15.61
C LEU A 54 -2.91 2.24 -16.46
N LEU A 55 -3.29 2.12 -17.72
CA LEU A 55 -3.41 3.22 -18.67
C LEU A 55 -4.88 3.38 -19.03
N PHE A 56 -5.41 4.58 -18.81
CA PHE A 56 -6.72 5.00 -19.27
C PHE A 56 -6.53 6.01 -20.39
N ALA A 57 -7.17 5.80 -21.53
CA ALA A 57 -7.13 6.73 -22.65
C ALA A 57 -8.55 7.10 -23.09
N ALA A 58 -8.77 8.38 -23.34
CA ALA A 58 -10.03 8.92 -23.86
C ALA A 58 -9.71 9.95 -24.94
N GLY A 59 -9.95 9.58 -26.20
CA GLY A 59 -9.52 10.36 -27.35
C GLY A 59 -8.00 10.57 -27.37
N LYS A 60 -7.56 11.82 -27.18
CA LYS A 60 -6.13 12.21 -27.16
C LYS A 60 -5.53 12.30 -25.76
N SER A 61 -6.35 12.24 -24.72
CA SER A 61 -5.92 12.38 -23.33
C SER A 61 -5.65 11.02 -22.70
N ALA A 62 -4.69 10.99 -21.78
CA ALA A 62 -4.27 9.76 -21.11
C ALA A 62 -3.99 9.97 -19.62
N PHE A 63 -4.40 9.00 -18.82
CA PHE A 63 -4.06 8.88 -17.41
C PHE A 63 -3.31 7.57 -17.18
N VAL A 64 -2.12 7.66 -16.60
CA VAL A 64 -1.32 6.48 -16.25
C VAL A 64 -1.19 6.40 -14.75
N GLN A 65 -1.56 5.26 -14.18
CA GLN A 65 -1.32 4.92 -12.79
C GLN A 65 -0.33 3.77 -12.72
N LEU A 66 0.83 4.02 -12.10
CA LEU A 66 1.85 3.03 -11.84
C LEU A 66 1.90 2.76 -10.33
N VAL A 67 1.63 1.53 -9.94
CA VAL A 67 1.60 1.07 -8.55
C VAL A 67 2.73 0.09 -8.33
N PHE A 68 3.56 0.39 -7.36
CA PHE A 68 4.57 -0.54 -6.85
C PHE A 68 4.12 -1.11 -5.51
N ASP A 69 4.20 -2.42 -5.34
CA ASP A 69 4.03 -3.01 -4.03
C ASP A 69 5.34 -2.90 -3.25
N SER A 70 5.46 -1.86 -2.43
CA SER A 70 6.69 -1.53 -1.71
C SER A 70 6.41 -0.68 -0.47
N ASN A 71 7.37 -0.66 0.45
CA ASN A 71 7.31 0.12 1.69
C ASN A 71 7.59 1.62 1.46
N GLY A 72 6.87 2.23 0.52
CA GLY A 72 7.02 3.63 0.14
C GLY A 72 8.05 3.87 -0.97
N ILE A 73 8.16 5.14 -1.36
CA ILE A 73 9.02 5.63 -2.44
C ILE A 73 9.73 6.91 -2.02
N VAL A 74 11.02 7.01 -2.36
CA VAL A 74 11.82 8.23 -2.18
C VAL A 74 11.25 9.35 -3.08
N PRO A 75 10.90 10.53 -2.53
CA PRO A 75 10.22 11.59 -3.29
C PRO A 75 10.95 12.02 -4.57
N GLU A 76 12.28 12.12 -4.53
CA GLU A 76 13.10 12.50 -5.68
C GLU A 76 13.03 11.46 -6.79
N PHE A 77 13.01 10.18 -6.42
CA PHE A 77 12.85 9.08 -7.37
C PHE A 77 11.45 9.05 -7.97
N ARG A 78 10.41 9.28 -7.15
CA ARG A 78 9.03 9.41 -7.62
C ARG A 78 8.91 10.51 -8.67
N ASN A 79 9.43 11.70 -8.40
CA ASN A 79 9.34 12.84 -9.31
C ASN A 79 10.05 12.56 -10.63
N ARG A 80 11.20 11.88 -10.57
CA ARG A 80 11.94 11.45 -11.76
C ARG A 80 11.16 10.45 -12.60
N LEU A 81 10.60 9.41 -11.98
CA LEU A 81 9.77 8.44 -12.68
C LEU A 81 8.54 9.10 -13.32
N VAL A 82 7.87 10.01 -12.63
CA VAL A 82 6.74 10.78 -13.19
C VAL A 82 7.19 11.53 -14.45
N ALA A 83 8.31 12.24 -14.39
CA ALA A 83 8.81 13.01 -15.53
C ALA A 83 9.15 12.10 -16.73
N VAL A 84 9.85 11.00 -16.49
CA VAL A 84 10.23 10.02 -17.52
C VAL A 84 8.99 9.38 -18.16
N LEU A 85 8.00 9.01 -17.34
CA LEU A 85 6.77 8.38 -17.82
C LEU A 85 5.91 9.38 -18.59
N GLN A 86 5.75 10.61 -18.11
CA GLN A 86 5.02 11.67 -18.82
C GLN A 86 5.63 11.96 -20.20
N GLU A 87 6.96 12.01 -20.29
CA GLU A 87 7.64 12.19 -21.57
C GLU A 87 7.38 11.03 -22.53
N ARG A 88 7.37 9.78 -22.02
CA ARG A 88 7.02 8.61 -22.83
C ARG A 88 5.56 8.66 -23.31
N VAL A 89 4.63 9.05 -22.44
CA VAL A 89 3.19 9.15 -22.75
C VAL A 89 2.93 10.19 -23.82
N ARG A 90 3.63 11.34 -23.78
CA ARG A 90 3.54 12.41 -24.81
C ARG A 90 3.89 11.97 -26.22
N ARG A 91 4.61 10.85 -26.38
CA ARG A 91 4.92 10.27 -27.70
C ARG A 91 3.76 9.47 -28.28
N SER A 92 2.84 9.02 -27.44
CA SER A 92 1.69 8.19 -27.84
C SER A 92 0.37 8.98 -27.79
N PHE A 93 0.32 10.03 -26.98
CA PHE A 93 -0.87 10.84 -26.74
C PHE A 93 -0.52 12.34 -26.82
N SER A 94 -1.46 13.16 -27.30
CA SER A 94 -1.21 14.59 -27.56
C SER A 94 -2.14 15.53 -26.77
N GLY A 95 -3.03 14.98 -25.94
CA GLY A 95 -3.98 15.73 -25.12
C GLY A 95 -3.48 15.95 -23.69
N ASP A 96 -4.43 15.98 -22.74
CA ASP A 96 -4.12 16.10 -21.33
C ASP A 96 -3.48 14.79 -20.83
N ILE A 97 -2.31 14.92 -20.20
CA ILE A 97 -1.51 13.78 -19.75
C ILE A 97 -1.27 13.91 -18.26
N LEU A 98 -1.71 12.89 -17.53
CA LEU A 98 -1.49 12.78 -16.10
C LEU A 98 -0.85 11.43 -15.80
N CYS A 99 0.23 11.45 -15.02
CA CYS A 99 0.90 10.23 -14.55
C CYS A 99 0.97 10.28 -13.04
N GLU A 100 0.50 9.22 -12.40
CA GLU A 100 0.53 9.05 -10.96
C GLU A 100 1.31 7.80 -10.60
N ILE A 101 2.18 7.94 -9.60
CA ILE A 101 2.99 6.86 -9.07
C ILE A 101 2.64 6.69 -7.61
N CYS A 102 2.19 5.48 -7.28
CA CYS A 102 1.71 5.08 -5.98
C CYS A 102 2.51 3.88 -5.48
N THR A 103 2.53 3.72 -4.16
CA THR A 103 3.03 2.51 -3.51
C THR A 103 1.95 1.89 -2.66
N THR A 104 1.83 0.56 -2.68
CA THR A 104 1.02 -0.17 -1.70
C THR A 104 1.94 -0.64 -0.58
N ASP A 105 1.63 -0.25 0.65
CA ASP A 105 2.31 -0.76 1.83
C ASP A 105 1.55 -2.00 2.33
N THR A 106 1.87 -3.16 1.76
CA THR A 106 1.30 -4.45 2.17
C THR A 106 1.93 -4.98 3.46
N HIS A 107 2.95 -4.31 4.01
CA HIS A 107 3.70 -4.69 5.21
C HIS A 107 4.32 -6.11 5.18
N GLU A 108 4.34 -6.80 4.04
CA GLU A 108 4.85 -8.18 3.91
C GLU A 108 6.34 -8.29 4.27
N LYS A 109 7.14 -7.28 3.91
CA LYS A 109 8.59 -7.24 4.16
C LYS A 109 8.98 -6.51 5.45
N ASN A 110 8.05 -6.23 6.37
CA ASN A 110 8.37 -5.62 7.67
C ASN A 110 9.14 -6.56 8.59
N VAL A 111 10.41 -6.80 8.29
CA VAL A 111 11.34 -7.51 9.16
C VAL A 111 11.90 -6.50 10.17
N LYS A 112 11.37 -6.54 11.40
CA LYS A 112 12.00 -6.14 12.68
C LYS A 112 13.28 -5.26 12.58
N LYS A 113 13.19 -4.01 12.10
CA LYS A 113 14.02 -2.81 12.44
C LYS A 113 14.03 -1.82 11.26
N GLY A 114 13.12 -0.84 11.32
CA GLY A 114 13.11 0.31 10.40
C GLY A 114 12.48 0.03 9.04
N VAL A 115 12.07 1.10 8.35
CA VAL A 115 11.65 1.07 6.93
C VAL A 115 12.91 0.84 6.10
N VAL A 116 13.41 -0.38 6.07
CA VAL A 116 14.54 -0.76 5.22
C VAL A 116 13.95 -1.14 3.86
N ASN A 117 14.45 -0.52 2.79
CA ASN A 117 14.11 -0.78 1.37
C ASN A 117 12.96 0.04 0.76
N ALA A 118 12.92 1.36 1.00
CA ALA A 118 12.05 2.24 0.20
C ALA A 118 12.49 2.23 -1.28
N LEU A 119 11.53 2.32 -2.20
CA LEU A 119 11.82 2.46 -3.62
C LEU A 119 12.68 3.69 -3.89
N GLY A 120 13.76 3.53 -4.65
CA GLY A 120 14.64 4.64 -4.98
C GLY A 120 15.75 4.93 -3.98
N ALA A 121 15.84 4.18 -2.87
CA ALA A 121 16.93 4.29 -1.89
C ALA A 121 18.22 3.55 -2.30
N GLY A 122 18.16 2.75 -3.37
CA GLY A 122 19.30 2.02 -3.93
C GLY A 122 20.25 2.90 -4.77
N ASN A 123 21.19 2.25 -5.46
CA ASN A 123 22.16 2.95 -6.31
C ASN A 123 21.53 3.38 -7.66
N SER A 124 22.29 4.16 -8.45
CA SER A 124 21.82 4.64 -9.76
C SER A 124 21.50 3.51 -10.75
N GLU A 125 22.12 2.34 -10.59
CA GLU A 125 21.87 1.19 -11.45
C GLU A 125 20.51 0.53 -11.14
N SER A 126 20.19 0.32 -9.86
CA SER A 126 18.90 -0.26 -9.45
C SER A 126 17.74 0.64 -9.82
N THR A 127 17.88 1.95 -9.56
CA THR A 127 16.88 2.96 -9.95
C THR A 127 16.68 3.04 -11.46
N GLY A 128 17.75 2.97 -12.25
CA GLY A 128 17.66 2.92 -13.72
C GLY A 128 16.97 1.65 -14.25
N LYS A 129 17.12 0.50 -13.58
CA LYS A 129 16.40 -0.73 -13.94
C LYS A 129 14.89 -0.57 -13.73
N LEU A 130 14.48 0.05 -12.63
CA LEU A 130 13.07 0.33 -12.33
C LEU A 130 12.45 1.34 -13.29
N GLU A 131 13.19 2.38 -13.71
CA GLU A 131 12.74 3.31 -14.75
C GLU A 131 12.49 2.61 -16.08
N LYS A 132 13.43 1.75 -16.52
CA LYS A 132 13.27 0.94 -17.74
C LYS A 132 12.09 -0.01 -17.63
N LEU A 133 11.88 -0.60 -16.46
CA LEU A 133 10.74 -1.48 -16.21
C LEU A 133 9.42 -0.72 -16.34
N ALA A 134 9.30 0.47 -15.74
CA ALA A 134 8.12 1.32 -15.86
C ALA A 134 7.81 1.69 -17.32
N LEU A 135 8.83 2.04 -18.10
CA LEU A 135 8.68 2.33 -19.53
C LEU A 135 8.25 1.11 -20.33
N LYS A 136 8.82 -0.07 -20.04
CA LYS A 136 8.42 -1.33 -20.67
C LYS A 136 6.95 -1.66 -20.37
N LEU A 137 6.53 -1.55 -19.11
CA LEU A 137 5.14 -1.76 -18.70
C LEU A 137 4.19 -0.79 -19.41
N PHE A 138 4.59 0.47 -19.57
CA PHE A 138 3.80 1.43 -20.33
C PHE A 138 3.62 0.99 -21.78
N ASP A 139 4.70 0.58 -22.45
CA ASP A 139 4.65 0.13 -23.84
C ASP A 139 3.76 -1.12 -24.00
N GLU A 140 3.80 -2.05 -23.05
CA GLU A 140 2.90 -3.21 -23.00
C GLU A 140 1.44 -2.80 -22.77
N ALA A 141 1.19 -1.85 -21.88
CA ALA A 141 -0.17 -1.36 -21.64
C ALA A 141 -0.74 -0.63 -22.86
N VAL A 142 0.07 0.13 -23.59
CA VAL A 142 -0.34 0.76 -24.87
C VAL A 142 -0.68 -0.31 -25.91
N ALA A 143 0.13 -1.37 -26.01
CA ALA A 143 -0.14 -2.48 -26.93
C ALA A 143 -1.43 -3.24 -26.58
N ASN A 144 -1.82 -3.25 -25.31
CA ASN A 144 -3.00 -3.92 -24.79
C ASN A 144 -4.20 -2.98 -24.59
N LEU A 145 -4.25 -1.82 -25.26
CA LEU A 145 -5.40 -0.94 -25.19
C LEU A 145 -6.63 -1.60 -25.83
N SER A 146 -7.70 -1.73 -25.05
CA SER A 146 -8.99 -2.23 -25.50
C SER A 146 -10.12 -1.33 -25.00
N GLU A 147 -11.23 -1.29 -25.73
CA GLU A 147 -12.44 -0.62 -25.26
C GLU A 147 -12.89 -1.20 -23.92
N ALA A 148 -13.20 -0.31 -22.99
CA ALA A 148 -13.59 -0.66 -21.64
C ALA A 148 -14.78 0.17 -21.18
N GLU A 149 -15.71 -0.48 -20.52
CA GLU A 149 -16.77 0.19 -19.77
C GLU A 149 -16.33 0.36 -18.33
N SER A 150 -16.61 1.53 -17.75
CA SER A 150 -16.37 1.76 -16.33
C SER A 150 -17.65 1.48 -15.54
N GLY A 151 -17.54 0.66 -14.51
CA GLY A 151 -18.59 0.40 -13.54
C GLY A 151 -18.04 0.62 -12.13
N MET A 152 -18.85 1.22 -11.26
CA MET A 152 -18.51 1.36 -9.85
C MET A 152 -19.61 0.69 -9.03
N ALA A 153 -19.25 -0.38 -8.33
CA ALA A 153 -20.08 -0.99 -7.31
C ALA A 153 -19.52 -0.61 -5.93
N VAL A 154 -20.39 -0.09 -5.07
CA VAL A 154 -20.03 0.21 -3.68
C VAL A 154 -20.84 -0.71 -2.79
N GLU A 155 -20.16 -1.68 -2.19
CA GLU A 155 -20.75 -2.56 -1.19
C GLU A 155 -20.33 -2.14 0.21
N LYS A 156 -21.27 -2.27 1.15
CA LYS A 156 -21.06 -1.92 2.55
C LYS A 156 -20.87 -3.19 3.34
N PHE A 157 -19.69 -3.33 3.93
CA PHE A 157 -19.40 -4.42 4.86
C PHE A 157 -19.28 -3.86 6.26
N THR A 158 -20.06 -4.41 7.19
CA THR A 158 -19.88 -4.16 8.62
C THR A 158 -19.10 -5.33 9.20
N PHE A 159 -17.82 -5.12 9.49
CA PHE A 159 -17.02 -6.08 10.26
C PHE A 159 -16.86 -5.58 11.69
N LYS A 160 -16.99 -6.51 12.65
CA LYS A 160 -16.65 -6.23 14.04
C LYS A 160 -15.13 -6.31 14.18
N ALA A 161 -14.45 -5.20 13.97
CA ALA A 161 -13.03 -5.11 14.30
C ALA A 161 -12.86 -5.02 15.83
N ILE A 162 -11.86 -5.72 16.35
CA ILE A 162 -11.33 -5.43 17.67
C ILE A 162 -10.69 -4.05 17.57
N GLY A 163 -11.36 -3.03 18.12
CA GLY A 163 -10.86 -1.66 18.13
C GLY A 163 -9.47 -1.57 18.74
N LYS A 164 -8.69 -0.56 18.32
CA LYS A 164 -7.30 -0.34 18.76
C LYS A 164 -7.14 -0.48 20.28
N GLU A 165 -8.05 0.09 21.07
CA GLU A 165 -8.04 -0.02 22.53
C GLU A 165 -8.19 -1.46 23.05
N ASN A 166 -9.05 -2.27 22.42
CA ASN A 166 -9.23 -3.66 22.81
C ASN A 166 -8.01 -4.51 22.43
N MET A 167 -7.35 -4.18 21.32
CA MET A 167 -6.10 -4.82 20.91
C MET A 167 -4.94 -4.46 21.84
N GLU A 168 -4.83 -3.19 22.22
CA GLU A 168 -3.86 -2.71 23.21
C GLU A 168 -4.07 -3.37 24.58
N ARG A 169 -5.32 -3.45 25.05
CA ARG A 169 -5.67 -4.16 26.28
C ARG A 169 -5.33 -5.64 26.22
N MET A 170 -5.56 -6.29 25.08
CA MET A 170 -5.21 -7.70 24.88
C MET A 170 -3.69 -7.90 24.92
N MET A 171 -2.92 -7.05 24.24
CA MET A 171 -1.46 -7.08 24.28
C MET A 171 -0.91 -6.83 25.68
N LEU A 172 -1.53 -5.90 26.43
CA LEU A 172 -1.20 -5.63 27.82
C LEU A 172 -1.52 -6.84 28.71
N ALA A 173 -2.66 -7.50 28.51
CA ALA A 173 -3.05 -8.69 29.26
C ALA A 173 -2.08 -9.86 29.02
N ILE A 174 -1.64 -10.05 27.77
CA ILE A 174 -0.65 -11.08 27.40
C ILE A 174 0.70 -10.77 28.06
N SER A 175 1.19 -9.54 27.94
CA SER A 175 2.50 -9.16 28.53
C SER A 175 2.49 -9.27 30.05
N THR A 176 1.38 -8.89 30.68
CA THR A 176 1.16 -9.01 32.13
C THR A 176 1.12 -10.48 32.55
N SER A 177 0.39 -11.33 31.82
CA SER A 177 0.31 -12.77 32.10
C SER A 177 1.68 -13.45 32.00
N LEU A 178 2.46 -13.14 30.96
CA LEU A 178 3.83 -13.65 30.81
C LEU A 178 4.75 -13.19 31.95
N THR A 179 4.56 -11.96 32.44
CA THR A 179 5.33 -11.43 33.57
C THR A 179 4.99 -12.18 34.86
N TYR A 180 3.70 -12.43 35.13
CA TYR A 180 3.27 -13.24 36.26
C TYR A 180 3.83 -14.66 36.21
N VAL A 181 3.79 -15.32 35.05
CA VAL A 181 4.36 -16.66 34.87
C VAL A 181 5.85 -16.68 35.19
N LYS A 182 6.61 -15.67 34.76
CA LYS A 182 8.05 -15.55 35.07
C LYS A 182 8.30 -15.38 36.57
N ILE A 183 7.54 -14.52 37.24
CA ILE A 183 7.68 -14.26 38.67
C ILE A 183 7.33 -15.52 39.49
N LEU A 184 6.21 -16.18 39.15
CA LEU A 184 5.80 -17.44 39.78
C LEU A 184 6.82 -18.56 39.56
N GLY A 185 7.35 -18.69 38.35
CA GLY A 185 8.40 -19.67 38.06
C GLY A 185 9.66 -19.41 38.90
N ALA A 186 10.08 -18.15 39.01
CA ALA A 186 11.23 -17.76 39.83
C ALA A 186 10.98 -18.02 41.32
N SER A 187 9.80 -17.72 41.85
CA SER A 187 9.47 -17.94 43.27
C SER A 187 9.39 -19.42 43.64
N ILE A 188 8.82 -20.26 42.77
CA ILE A 188 8.82 -21.72 42.94
C ILE A 188 10.25 -22.26 42.97
N LEU A 189 11.12 -21.77 42.09
CA LEU A 189 12.52 -22.20 42.03
C LEU A 189 13.29 -21.82 43.31
N VAL A 190 13.09 -20.59 43.81
CA VAL A 190 13.66 -20.14 45.09
C VAL A 190 13.14 -20.99 46.26
N ALA A 191 11.83 -21.27 46.29
CA ALA A 191 11.22 -22.10 47.34
C ALA A 191 11.76 -23.54 47.32
N LEU A 192 11.98 -24.12 46.14
CA LEU A 192 12.59 -25.44 45.99
C LEU A 192 14.03 -25.46 46.51
N VAL A 193 14.84 -24.46 46.14
CA VAL A 193 16.23 -24.36 46.62
C VAL A 193 16.28 -24.20 48.14
N LEU A 194 15.47 -23.32 48.71
CA LEU A 194 15.41 -23.13 50.17
C LEU A 194 14.90 -24.39 50.89
N GLY A 195 13.91 -25.07 50.32
CA GLY A 195 13.41 -26.35 50.85
C GLY A 195 14.47 -27.45 50.85
N LEU A 196 15.24 -27.58 49.77
CA LEU A 196 16.35 -28.52 49.68
C LEU A 196 17.46 -28.20 50.70
N ILE A 197 17.82 -26.93 50.86
CA ILE A 197 18.79 -26.51 51.88
C ILE A 197 18.29 -26.86 53.28
N ALA A 198 17.04 -26.52 53.60
CA ALA A 198 16.45 -26.84 54.92
C ALA A 198 16.43 -28.35 55.19
N LEU A 199 16.12 -29.17 54.19
CA LEU A 199 16.15 -30.63 54.30
C LEU A 199 17.58 -31.19 54.47
N SER A 200 18.59 -30.51 53.94
CA SER A 200 20.00 -30.93 54.07
C SER A 200 20.65 -30.56 55.41
N VAL A 201 20.07 -29.63 56.14
CA VAL A 201 20.53 -29.16 57.47
C VAL A 201 19.83 -29.92 58.61
N LEU A 202 18.69 -30.57 58.31
CA LEU A 202 17.96 -31.47 59.20
C LEU A 202 18.54 -32.89 59.17
#